data_AF-A0A1H8YLF1-F1
#
_entry.id   AF-A0A1H8YLF1-F1
#
_cell.length_a   1.000
_cell.length_b   1.000
_cell.length_c   1.000
_cell.angle_alpha   90.00
_cell.angle_beta   90.00
_cell.angle_gamma   90.00
#
_symmetry.space_group_name_H-M   'P 1'
#
loop_
_entity.id
_entity.type
_entity.pdbx_description
1 polymer ?
#
loop_
_entity_poly.entity_id
_entity_poly.type
_entity_poly.pdbx_seq_one_letter_code
_entity_poly.pdbx_strand_id
1 'polypeptide(L)'
;MTSRRRLATLAAALLVGAAVPAAPAMAGTGPAACSWTFEKIAPPEGYAPQDVRITGTDSHGGYSGTVLNTATDSYRLVVWTGGSPRIVPEIDDFTFPQIVDENSAGTVLLSGGQRSTSRSGVFLYSASGVLTYLTPPAGYEADYAVALNERGDVLASGRSAKDGHAVTLLWSTLAAAPQVIDTAVGQGIDLDDDGTVLLYDGSNNPGHLWQGGRIVPLGGPGYPLLLAGIRGGHVIGTEIGAWPESQSVVWHAPGDARPITDGGTAQAINAHGLIAGSRDTLTGPPAVWSDTTHLADLPLPAGFTDDSDVYVIGDDNTIFGSVSGYGPIHWTCTSTHA
;
A
#
# COMPACT_ATOMS: atom_id res chain seq x y z
N MET A 1 -15.67 -60.13 39.31
CA MET A 1 -15.70 -59.26 38.12
C MET A 1 -15.52 -57.82 38.56
N THR A 2 -14.33 -57.29 38.32
CA THR A 2 -13.81 -56.00 38.85
C THR A 2 -14.35 -54.81 38.06
N SER A 3 -15.08 -53.93 38.74
CA SER A 3 -15.53 -52.62 38.26
C SER A 3 -14.36 -51.62 38.34
N ARG A 4 -13.91 -51.10 37.19
CA ARG A 4 -12.97 -49.96 37.11
C ARG A 4 -13.78 -48.68 36.93
N ARG A 5 -13.94 -47.88 38.00
CA ARG A 5 -14.41 -46.50 37.92
C ARG A 5 -13.26 -45.60 37.47
N ARG A 6 -13.44 -44.91 36.35
CA ARG A 6 -12.52 -43.87 35.84
C ARG A 6 -12.76 -42.58 36.61
N LEU A 7 -11.71 -42.06 37.24
CA LEU A 7 -11.67 -40.70 37.79
C LEU A 7 -11.43 -39.73 36.63
N ALA A 8 -12.33 -38.75 36.48
CA ALA A 8 -12.17 -37.63 35.58
C ALA A 8 -11.46 -36.50 36.32
N THR A 9 -10.32 -36.05 35.80
CA THR A 9 -9.56 -34.93 36.34
C THR A 9 -10.00 -33.66 35.59
N LEU A 10 -10.72 -32.76 36.26
CA LEU A 10 -10.95 -31.40 35.77
C LEU A 10 -9.67 -30.59 35.99
N ALA A 11 -9.07 -30.08 34.92
CA ALA A 11 -8.01 -29.07 35.00
C ALA A 11 -8.65 -27.69 34.86
N ALA A 12 -8.61 -26.89 35.93
CA ALA A 12 -8.99 -25.49 35.91
C ALA A 12 -7.79 -24.66 35.40
N ALA A 13 -7.93 -24.03 34.24
CA ALA A 13 -6.95 -23.08 33.72
C ALA A 13 -7.17 -21.71 34.38
N LEU A 14 -6.24 -21.31 35.25
CA LEU A 14 -6.15 -19.96 35.80
C LEU A 14 -5.58 -19.01 34.74
N LEU A 15 -6.44 -18.16 34.17
CA LEU A 15 -6.03 -17.00 33.37
C LEU A 15 -5.52 -15.91 34.33
N VAL A 16 -4.20 -15.78 34.45
CA VAL A 16 -3.55 -14.65 35.11
C VAL A 16 -3.52 -13.49 34.11
N GLY A 17 -4.46 -12.56 34.24
CA GLY A 17 -4.45 -11.30 33.50
C GLY A 17 -3.33 -10.41 34.01
N ALA A 18 -2.18 -10.42 33.32
CA ALA A 18 -1.14 -9.42 33.53
C ALA A 18 -1.63 -8.09 32.94
N ALA A 19 -1.94 -7.12 33.80
CA ALA A 19 -2.13 -5.75 33.37
C ALA A 19 -0.80 -5.22 32.83
N VAL A 20 -0.69 -5.11 31.51
CA VAL A 20 0.43 -4.43 30.85
C VAL A 20 0.31 -2.94 31.20
N PRO A 21 1.27 -2.33 31.91
CA PRO A 21 1.22 -0.90 32.18
C PRO A 21 1.28 -0.17 30.84
N ALA A 22 0.30 0.70 30.59
CA ALA A 22 0.32 1.60 29.43
C ALA A 22 1.56 2.49 29.54
N ALA A 23 2.48 2.35 28.59
CA ALA A 23 3.63 3.24 28.50
C ALA A 23 3.12 4.68 28.29
N PRO A 24 3.72 5.69 28.96
CA PRO A 24 3.36 7.08 28.72
C PRO A 24 3.61 7.40 27.25
N ALA A 25 2.61 7.99 26.59
CA ALA A 25 2.77 8.53 25.25
C ALA A 25 3.88 9.57 25.29
N MET A 26 5.03 9.29 24.66
CA MET A 26 6.05 10.30 24.46
C MET A 26 5.43 11.36 23.57
N ALA A 27 5.38 12.61 24.05
CA ALA A 27 5.10 13.75 23.21
C ALA A 27 6.17 13.77 22.12
N GLY A 28 5.80 13.38 20.90
CA GLY A 28 6.69 13.45 19.76
C GLY A 28 7.15 14.88 19.60
N THR A 29 8.46 15.11 19.65
CA THR A 29 9.05 16.32 19.07
C THR A 29 8.53 16.41 17.64
N GLY A 30 7.73 17.44 17.34
CA GLY A 30 7.23 17.67 15.98
C GLY A 30 8.40 17.60 14.98
N PRO A 31 8.14 17.15 13.74
CA PRO A 31 9.20 16.96 12.75
C PRO A 31 10.03 18.23 12.65
N ALA A 32 11.34 18.11 12.89
CA ALA A 32 12.26 19.22 12.73
C ALA A 32 12.10 19.77 11.30
N ALA A 33 12.13 21.10 11.15
CA ALA A 33 12.06 21.72 9.83
C ALA A 33 13.17 21.14 8.94
N CYS A 34 12.79 20.44 7.89
CA CYS A 34 13.72 19.89 6.92
C CYS A 34 13.56 20.57 5.57
N SER A 35 14.62 20.52 4.78
CA SER A 35 14.57 20.96 3.39
C SER A 35 14.37 19.74 2.50
N TRP A 36 13.26 19.73 1.79
CA TRP A 36 12.98 18.74 0.75
C TRP A 36 13.80 19.06 -0.48
N THR A 37 14.40 18.04 -1.05
CA THR A 37 15.11 18.07 -2.34
C THR A 37 14.60 16.93 -3.20
N PHE A 38 14.66 17.09 -4.52
CA PHE A 38 14.33 16.01 -5.44
C PHE A 38 15.55 15.60 -6.26
N GLU A 39 15.58 14.34 -6.65
CA GLU A 39 16.52 13.77 -7.61
C GLU A 39 15.74 13.07 -8.73
N LYS A 40 16.29 13.13 -9.95
CA LYS A 40 15.75 12.36 -11.07
C LYS A 40 16.17 10.92 -10.95
N ILE A 41 15.23 10.00 -11.10
CA ILE A 41 15.54 8.56 -11.14
C ILE A 41 16.08 8.19 -12.51
N ALA A 42 17.21 7.47 -12.52
CA ALA A 42 17.81 6.96 -13.74
C ALA A 42 16.94 5.84 -14.35
N PRO A 43 16.53 5.94 -15.62
CA PRO A 43 15.84 4.85 -16.29
C PRO A 43 16.83 3.69 -16.55
N PRO A 44 16.34 2.45 -16.71
CA PRO A 44 17.15 1.37 -17.26
C PRO A 44 17.73 1.72 -18.63
N GLU A 45 18.89 1.16 -18.97
CA GLU A 45 19.54 1.39 -20.26
C GLU A 45 18.60 1.06 -21.42
N GLY A 46 18.50 1.99 -22.38
CA GLY A 46 17.65 1.84 -23.57
C GLY A 46 16.19 2.25 -23.39
N TYR A 47 15.78 2.71 -22.22
CA TYR A 47 14.41 3.17 -21.95
C TYR A 47 14.36 4.68 -21.71
N ALA A 48 13.25 5.29 -22.10
CA ALA A 48 13.04 6.70 -21.86
C ALA A 48 12.47 6.93 -20.43
N PRO A 49 12.80 8.05 -19.77
CA PRO A 49 12.32 8.32 -18.40
C PRO A 49 10.80 8.27 -18.25
N GLN A 50 10.04 8.72 -19.25
CA GLN A 50 8.57 8.74 -19.20
C GLN A 50 7.92 7.34 -19.21
N ASP A 51 8.68 6.31 -19.59
CA ASP A 51 8.22 4.93 -19.64
C ASP A 51 8.42 4.22 -18.29
N VAL A 52 9.02 4.89 -17.31
CA VAL A 52 9.34 4.34 -15.98
C VAL A 52 8.32 4.79 -14.95
N ARG A 53 7.87 3.85 -14.11
CA ARG A 53 7.00 4.10 -12.94
C ARG A 53 7.59 3.42 -11.72
N ILE A 54 7.62 4.10 -10.58
CA ILE A 54 7.95 3.50 -9.27
C ILE A 54 6.64 3.07 -8.62
N THR A 55 6.63 1.87 -8.03
CA THR A 55 5.42 1.27 -7.44
C THR A 55 5.64 0.78 -6.01
N GLY A 56 6.89 0.65 -5.55
CA GLY A 56 7.19 0.24 -4.19
C GLY A 56 8.60 0.65 -3.76
N THR A 57 8.86 0.64 -2.44
CA THR A 57 10.18 0.91 -1.87
C THR A 57 10.46 0.01 -0.67
N ASP A 58 11.72 -0.42 -0.54
CA ASP A 58 12.15 -1.18 0.63
C ASP A 58 12.46 -0.30 1.85
N SER A 59 12.29 1.03 1.78
CA SER A 59 12.63 1.97 2.86
C SER A 59 14.09 1.90 3.34
N HIS A 60 14.99 1.36 2.52
CA HIS A 60 16.43 1.21 2.78
C HIS A 60 17.28 1.67 1.57
N GLY A 61 16.71 2.53 0.72
CA GLY A 61 17.32 3.04 -0.51
C GLY A 61 17.19 2.13 -1.72
N GLY A 62 16.49 0.99 -1.59
CA GLY A 62 15.99 0.18 -2.69
C GLY A 62 14.54 0.53 -3.04
N TYR A 63 14.19 0.32 -4.30
CA TYR A 63 12.83 0.51 -4.79
C TYR A 63 12.59 -0.29 -6.06
N SER A 64 11.33 -0.48 -6.39
CA SER A 64 10.89 -1.27 -7.52
C SER A 64 9.78 -0.57 -8.29
N GLY A 65 9.58 -1.05 -9.51
CA GLY A 65 8.72 -0.37 -10.44
C GLY A 65 8.61 -1.09 -11.77
N THR A 66 8.07 -0.38 -12.73
CA THR A 66 7.92 -0.87 -14.10
C THR A 66 8.63 0.01 -15.10
N VAL A 67 8.97 -0.61 -16.22
CA VAL A 67 9.28 0.11 -17.46
C VAL A 67 8.45 -0.45 -18.61
N LEU A 68 7.87 0.43 -19.43
CA LEU A 68 7.13 0.05 -20.63
C LEU A 68 8.11 -0.26 -21.77
N ASN A 69 8.04 -1.49 -22.30
CA ASN A 69 8.66 -1.82 -23.57
C ASN A 69 7.69 -1.46 -24.71
N THR A 70 7.92 -0.32 -25.36
CA THR A 70 7.08 0.18 -26.44
C THR A 70 7.09 -0.69 -27.71
N ALA A 71 8.11 -1.55 -27.90
CA ALA A 71 8.15 -2.46 -29.03
C ALA A 71 7.22 -3.67 -28.86
N THR A 72 6.96 -4.09 -27.62
CA THR A 72 6.12 -5.25 -27.29
C THR A 72 4.83 -4.88 -26.54
N ASP A 73 4.63 -3.60 -26.25
CA ASP A 73 3.52 -3.07 -25.45
C ASP A 73 3.36 -3.83 -24.12
N SER A 74 4.48 -4.03 -23.42
CA SER A 74 4.52 -4.84 -22.19
C SER A 74 5.37 -4.18 -21.12
N TYR A 75 4.89 -4.22 -19.87
CA TYR A 75 5.66 -3.78 -18.71
C TYR A 75 6.74 -4.80 -18.33
N ARG A 76 7.81 -4.31 -17.72
CA ARG A 76 8.87 -5.11 -17.11
C ARG A 76 9.16 -4.58 -15.72
N LEU A 77 9.26 -5.48 -14.74
CA LEU A 77 9.79 -5.23 -13.40
C LEU A 77 11.24 -4.74 -13.50
N VAL A 78 11.46 -3.62 -12.82
CA VAL A 78 12.77 -3.04 -12.58
C VAL A 78 12.94 -2.94 -11.07
N VAL A 79 14.12 -3.31 -10.58
CA VAL A 79 14.53 -3.10 -9.20
C VAL A 79 15.75 -2.18 -9.21
N TRP A 80 15.74 -1.16 -8.38
CA TRP A 80 16.85 -0.24 -8.16
C TRP A 80 17.54 -0.59 -6.85
N THR A 81 18.87 -0.69 -6.89
CA THR A 81 19.69 -0.89 -5.70
C THR A 81 20.75 0.20 -5.67
N GLY A 82 20.75 1.04 -4.64
CA GLY A 82 21.65 2.20 -4.59
C GLY A 82 21.51 3.11 -5.81
N GLY A 83 20.27 3.31 -6.28
CA GLY A 83 19.94 4.11 -7.47
C GLY A 83 20.28 3.48 -8.82
N SER A 84 20.85 2.27 -8.85
CA SER A 84 21.20 1.58 -10.11
C SER A 84 20.06 0.64 -10.54
N PRO A 85 19.45 0.84 -11.72
CA PRO A 85 18.37 -0.02 -12.21
C PRO A 85 18.86 -1.39 -12.68
N ARG A 86 18.07 -2.43 -12.41
CA ARG A 86 18.18 -3.77 -12.99
C ARG A 86 16.81 -4.25 -13.48
N ILE A 87 16.72 -4.59 -14.76
CA ILE A 87 15.56 -5.30 -15.30
C ILE A 87 15.60 -6.75 -14.81
N VAL A 88 14.49 -7.24 -14.28
CA VAL A 88 14.37 -8.61 -13.77
C VAL A 88 13.97 -9.54 -14.92
N PRO A 89 14.85 -10.42 -15.45
CA PRO A 89 14.51 -11.30 -16.56
C PRO A 89 13.52 -12.42 -16.19
N GLU A 90 13.38 -12.77 -14.92
CA GLU A 90 12.52 -13.86 -14.43
C GLU A 90 11.04 -13.64 -14.74
N ILE A 91 10.65 -12.38 -14.96
CA ILE A 91 9.28 -11.99 -15.33
C ILE A 91 9.09 -11.84 -16.84
N ASP A 92 10.10 -12.06 -17.69
CA ASP A 92 9.94 -12.01 -19.15
C ASP A 92 8.97 -13.08 -19.68
N ASP A 93 8.75 -14.13 -18.90
CA ASP A 93 7.77 -15.18 -19.18
C ASP A 93 6.31 -14.75 -18.90
N PHE A 94 6.09 -13.56 -18.33
CA PHE A 94 4.76 -13.08 -17.96
C PHE A 94 4.00 -12.45 -19.12
N THR A 95 2.68 -12.55 -19.04
CA THR A 95 1.71 -11.85 -19.86
C THR A 95 1.03 -10.82 -18.97
N PHE A 96 1.03 -9.55 -19.41
CA PHE A 96 0.48 -8.41 -18.66
C PHE A 96 0.98 -8.32 -17.20
N PRO A 97 2.30 -8.31 -16.94
CA PRO A 97 2.79 -8.16 -15.58
C PRO A 97 2.37 -6.80 -15.02
N GLN A 98 1.83 -6.81 -13.81
CA GLN A 98 1.48 -5.63 -13.02
C GLN A 98 2.29 -5.69 -11.73
N ILE A 99 3.21 -4.75 -11.55
CA ILE A 99 3.99 -4.62 -10.33
C ILE A 99 3.22 -3.64 -9.45
N VAL A 100 2.95 -4.06 -8.22
CA VAL A 100 1.97 -3.38 -7.37
C VAL A 100 2.63 -2.70 -6.20
N ASP A 101 3.55 -3.39 -5.51
CA ASP A 101 4.04 -2.95 -4.21
C ASP A 101 5.40 -3.59 -3.85
N GLU A 102 6.09 -3.06 -2.84
CA GLU A 102 7.31 -3.61 -2.24
C GLU A 102 7.38 -3.28 -0.75
N ASN A 103 7.82 -4.25 0.05
CA ASN A 103 8.03 -4.06 1.49
C ASN A 103 9.50 -3.93 1.88
N SER A 104 9.76 -3.66 3.16
CA SER A 104 11.10 -3.47 3.70
C SER A 104 12.06 -4.66 3.60
N ALA A 105 11.55 -5.86 3.31
CA ALA A 105 12.38 -7.03 3.01
C ALA A 105 12.86 -7.07 1.55
N GLY A 106 12.52 -6.07 0.73
CA GLY A 106 12.75 -6.05 -0.72
C GLY A 106 11.93 -7.12 -1.45
N THR A 107 10.78 -7.50 -0.89
CA THR A 107 9.85 -8.41 -1.57
C THR A 107 8.92 -7.57 -2.42
N VAL A 108 8.87 -7.86 -3.71
CA VAL A 108 8.01 -7.17 -4.68
C VAL A 108 6.76 -8.00 -4.94
N LEU A 109 5.60 -7.37 -4.84
CA LEU A 109 4.30 -7.92 -5.19
C LEU A 109 3.98 -7.65 -6.66
N LEU A 110 3.54 -8.68 -7.37
CA LEU A 110 3.08 -8.55 -8.75
C LEU A 110 1.95 -9.52 -9.10
N SER A 111 1.24 -9.23 -10.18
CA SER A 111 0.30 -10.15 -10.83
C SER A 111 0.55 -10.30 -12.33
N GLY A 112 0.04 -11.38 -12.92
CA GLY A 112 0.09 -11.63 -14.36
C GLY A 112 -0.04 -13.11 -14.70
N GLY A 113 0.12 -13.44 -15.99
CA GLY A 113 0.09 -14.81 -16.49
C GLY A 113 1.47 -15.35 -16.85
N GLN A 114 2.00 -16.30 -16.07
CA GLN A 114 3.26 -16.98 -16.35
C GLN A 114 3.07 -18.09 -17.43
N ARG A 115 3.65 -17.89 -18.62
CA ARG A 115 3.41 -18.75 -19.78
C ARG A 115 3.96 -20.16 -19.61
N SER A 116 5.18 -20.31 -19.08
CA SER A 116 5.86 -21.61 -18.91
C SER A 116 5.13 -22.59 -17.99
N THR A 117 4.40 -22.07 -17.00
CA THR A 117 3.67 -22.88 -16.02
C THR A 117 2.15 -22.83 -16.21
N SER A 118 1.67 -22.00 -17.15
CA SER A 118 0.24 -21.70 -17.34
C SER A 118 -0.45 -21.19 -16.06
N ARG A 119 0.30 -20.60 -15.13
CA ARG A 119 -0.25 -20.00 -13.90
C ARG A 119 -0.62 -18.56 -14.16
N SER A 120 -1.76 -18.13 -13.65
CA SER A 120 -2.17 -16.73 -13.65
C SER A 120 -2.62 -16.35 -12.25
N GLY A 121 -2.27 -15.16 -11.81
CA GLY A 121 -2.67 -14.64 -10.50
C GLY A 121 -1.54 -13.85 -9.85
N VAL A 122 -1.35 -14.06 -8.55
CA VAL A 122 -0.48 -13.25 -7.69
C VAL A 122 0.85 -13.97 -7.41
N PHE A 123 1.93 -13.20 -7.46
CA PHE A 123 3.30 -13.68 -7.26
C PHE A 123 4.08 -12.73 -6.35
N LEU A 124 5.07 -13.28 -5.66
CA LEU A 124 6.09 -12.54 -4.93
C LEU A 124 7.45 -12.74 -5.61
N TYR A 125 8.19 -11.67 -5.82
CA TYR A 125 9.60 -11.70 -6.19
C TYR A 125 10.43 -11.24 -5.00
N SER A 126 11.19 -12.15 -4.40
CA SER A 126 12.05 -11.81 -3.26
C SER A 126 13.34 -11.10 -3.69
N ALA A 127 13.96 -10.35 -2.78
CA ALA A 127 15.30 -9.78 -2.95
C ALA A 127 16.38 -10.82 -3.37
N SER A 128 16.18 -12.10 -3.02
CA SER A 128 17.07 -13.20 -3.42
C SER A 128 16.90 -13.68 -4.87
N GLY A 129 15.95 -13.12 -5.61
CA GLY A 129 15.64 -13.49 -6.99
C GLY A 129 14.65 -14.65 -7.15
N VAL A 130 14.04 -15.11 -6.05
CA VAL A 130 13.07 -16.21 -6.07
C VAL A 130 11.68 -15.67 -6.37
N LEU A 131 11.05 -16.22 -7.42
CA LEU A 131 9.65 -16.00 -7.78
C LEU A 131 8.74 -17.07 -7.14
N THR A 132 7.74 -16.64 -6.39
CA THR A 132 6.80 -17.52 -5.67
C THR A 132 5.37 -17.24 -6.11
N TYR A 133 4.64 -18.28 -6.55
CA TYR A 133 3.21 -18.17 -6.87
C TYR A 133 2.35 -18.36 -5.62
N LEU A 134 1.41 -17.45 -5.36
CA LEU A 134 0.49 -17.56 -4.25
C LEU A 134 -0.74 -18.37 -4.66
N THR A 135 -0.84 -19.59 -4.12
CA THR A 135 -1.97 -20.48 -4.43
C THR A 135 -3.24 -19.96 -3.74
N PRO A 136 -4.33 -19.69 -4.48
CA PRO A 136 -5.59 -19.25 -3.88
C PRO A 136 -6.27 -20.38 -3.09
N PRO A 137 -7.14 -20.05 -2.12
CA PRO A 137 -7.98 -21.03 -1.44
C PRO A 137 -8.79 -21.89 -2.42
N ALA A 138 -9.06 -23.14 -2.03
CA ALA A 138 -9.86 -24.05 -2.85
C ALA A 138 -11.26 -23.45 -3.15
N GLY A 139 -11.65 -23.46 -4.42
CA GLY A 139 -12.91 -22.87 -4.88
C GLY A 139 -12.83 -21.39 -5.27
N TYR A 140 -11.64 -20.80 -5.25
CA TYR A 140 -11.40 -19.40 -5.60
C TYR A 140 -10.24 -19.25 -6.59
N GLU A 141 -10.25 -18.15 -7.31
CA GLU A 141 -9.19 -17.71 -8.22
C GLU A 141 -8.68 -16.35 -7.74
N ALA A 142 -7.38 -16.11 -7.86
CA ALA A 142 -6.78 -14.80 -7.62
C ALA A 142 -6.63 -14.08 -8.97
N ASP A 143 -7.25 -12.91 -9.11
CA ASP A 143 -7.26 -12.17 -10.37
C ASP A 143 -6.03 -11.27 -10.49
N TYR A 144 -5.81 -10.39 -9.49
CA TYR A 144 -4.67 -9.47 -9.46
C TYR A 144 -4.30 -9.06 -8.03
N ALA A 145 -3.05 -8.65 -7.86
CA ALA A 145 -2.51 -8.25 -6.58
C ALA A 145 -2.98 -6.83 -6.19
N VAL A 146 -3.10 -6.54 -4.89
CA VAL A 146 -3.61 -5.25 -4.39
C VAL A 146 -2.60 -4.56 -3.47
N ALA A 147 -2.12 -5.23 -2.42
CA ALA A 147 -1.22 -4.60 -1.44
C ALA A 147 -0.33 -5.64 -0.74
N LEU A 148 0.84 -5.20 -0.27
CA LEU A 148 1.82 -5.97 0.50
C LEU A 148 2.26 -5.16 1.72
N ASN A 149 2.06 -5.69 2.93
CA ASN A 149 2.54 -5.00 4.14
C ASN A 149 3.97 -5.43 4.57
N GLU A 150 4.48 -4.84 5.66
CA GLU A 150 5.85 -5.10 6.13
C GLU A 150 6.05 -6.51 6.65
N ARG A 151 4.99 -7.14 7.14
CA ARG A 151 5.05 -8.53 7.56
C ARG A 151 5.13 -9.51 6.39
N GLY A 152 4.84 -9.04 5.17
CA GLY A 152 4.71 -9.89 4.00
C GLY A 152 3.34 -10.55 3.88
N ASP A 153 2.31 -9.99 4.53
CA ASP A 153 0.93 -10.35 4.22
C ASP A 153 0.55 -9.78 2.86
N VAL A 154 -0.25 -10.53 2.10
CA VAL A 154 -0.63 -10.15 0.74
C VAL A 154 -2.13 -10.04 0.62
N LEU A 155 -2.59 -8.91 0.07
CA LEU A 155 -3.96 -8.67 -0.31
C LEU A 155 -4.11 -8.80 -1.83
N ALA A 156 -5.19 -9.43 -2.28
CA ALA A 156 -5.52 -9.53 -3.70
C ALA A 156 -7.02 -9.45 -3.95
N SER A 157 -7.36 -9.03 -5.17
CA SER A 157 -8.68 -9.26 -5.74
C SER A 157 -8.75 -10.69 -6.26
N GLY A 158 -9.90 -11.32 -6.07
CA GLY A 158 -10.19 -12.63 -6.63
C GLY A 158 -11.66 -12.81 -6.92
N ARG A 159 -12.01 -14.05 -7.26
CA ARG A 159 -13.39 -14.44 -7.53
C ARG A 159 -13.68 -15.87 -7.08
N SER A 160 -14.94 -16.14 -6.77
CA SER A 160 -15.40 -17.52 -6.56
C SER A 160 -15.42 -18.27 -7.89
N ALA A 161 -14.82 -19.46 -7.93
CA ALA A 161 -14.85 -20.32 -9.11
C ALA A 161 -16.26 -20.90 -9.40
N LYS A 162 -17.18 -20.83 -8.43
CA LYS A 162 -18.52 -21.40 -8.55
C LYS A 162 -19.45 -20.54 -9.40
N ASP A 163 -19.42 -19.24 -9.21
CA ASP A 163 -20.38 -18.27 -9.78
C ASP A 163 -19.71 -16.96 -10.25
N GLY A 164 -18.40 -16.81 -10.08
CA GLY A 164 -17.63 -15.67 -10.56
C GLY A 164 -17.78 -14.40 -9.73
N HIS A 165 -18.45 -14.42 -8.57
CA HIS A 165 -18.57 -13.21 -7.76
C HIS A 165 -17.21 -12.79 -7.20
N ALA A 166 -16.98 -11.47 -7.14
CA ALA A 166 -15.74 -10.89 -6.67
C ALA A 166 -15.58 -11.06 -5.16
N VAL A 167 -14.36 -11.38 -4.73
CA VAL A 167 -13.96 -11.51 -3.32
C VAL A 167 -12.61 -10.85 -3.11
N THR A 168 -12.24 -10.64 -1.84
CA THR A 168 -10.89 -10.28 -1.45
C THR A 168 -10.18 -11.50 -0.86
N LEU A 169 -8.94 -11.73 -1.25
CA LEU A 169 -8.10 -12.82 -0.76
C LEU A 169 -6.97 -12.25 0.09
N LEU A 170 -6.71 -12.86 1.25
CA LEU A 170 -5.66 -12.46 2.18
C LEU A 170 -4.75 -13.64 2.50
N TRP A 171 -3.48 -13.57 2.11
CA TRP A 171 -2.44 -14.47 2.61
C TRP A 171 -1.77 -13.80 3.81
N SER A 172 -2.21 -14.15 5.02
CA SER A 172 -1.61 -13.63 6.24
C SER A 172 -0.59 -14.60 6.81
N THR A 173 0.56 -14.08 7.19
CA THR A 173 1.61 -14.73 7.99
C THR A 173 1.14 -15.12 9.39
N LEU A 174 0.04 -14.53 9.88
CA LEU A 174 -0.59 -14.85 11.16
C LEU A 174 -1.62 -15.99 11.06
N ALA A 175 -2.03 -16.36 9.85
CA ALA A 175 -3.03 -17.40 9.61
C ALA A 175 -2.38 -18.68 9.07
N ALA A 176 -2.94 -19.83 9.44
CA ALA A 176 -2.45 -21.12 8.94
C ALA A 176 -2.79 -21.39 7.45
N ALA A 177 -3.74 -20.63 6.90
CA ALA A 177 -4.20 -20.75 5.52
C ALA A 177 -4.69 -19.37 5.02
N PRO A 178 -4.71 -19.14 3.70
CA PRO A 178 -5.22 -17.89 3.15
C PRO A 178 -6.73 -17.75 3.45
N GLN A 179 -7.15 -16.51 3.68
CA GLN A 179 -8.52 -16.17 4.05
C GLN A 179 -9.27 -15.58 2.86
N VAL A 180 -10.57 -15.82 2.83
CA VAL A 180 -11.50 -15.21 1.87
C VAL A 180 -12.35 -14.21 2.62
N ILE A 181 -12.30 -12.96 2.18
CA ILE A 181 -13.13 -11.87 2.65
C ILE A 181 -14.22 -11.67 1.59
N ASP A 182 -15.35 -12.32 1.84
CA ASP A 182 -16.56 -12.26 1.01
C ASP A 182 -17.59 -11.39 1.73
N THR A 183 -17.80 -10.18 1.22
CA THR A 183 -18.60 -9.15 1.88
C THR A 183 -19.29 -8.26 0.86
N ALA A 184 -20.45 -7.71 1.24
CA ALA A 184 -21.24 -6.82 0.38
C ALA A 184 -20.76 -5.36 0.39
N VAL A 185 -19.77 -5.01 1.22
CA VAL A 185 -19.33 -3.61 1.44
C VAL A 185 -18.11 -3.19 0.59
N GLY A 186 -17.77 -3.98 -0.43
CA GLY A 186 -16.69 -3.68 -1.37
C GLY A 186 -15.53 -4.67 -1.34
N GLN A 187 -14.45 -4.29 -2.01
CA GLN A 187 -13.22 -5.07 -2.14
C GLN A 187 -12.09 -4.43 -1.33
N GLY A 188 -11.11 -5.25 -0.94
CA GLY A 188 -9.87 -4.78 -0.34
C GLY A 188 -9.11 -3.90 -1.32
N ILE A 189 -8.71 -2.72 -0.85
CA ILE A 189 -7.89 -1.77 -1.61
C ILE A 189 -6.53 -1.53 -0.97
N ASP A 190 -6.38 -1.80 0.33
CA ASP A 190 -5.12 -1.71 1.05
C ASP A 190 -5.17 -2.51 2.37
N LEU A 191 -4.02 -2.73 3.00
CA LEU A 191 -3.80 -3.67 4.10
C LEU A 191 -2.75 -3.12 5.09
N ASP A 192 -3.10 -3.12 6.38
CA ASP A 192 -2.22 -2.64 7.44
C ASP A 192 -1.39 -3.77 8.09
N ASP A 193 -0.34 -3.37 8.80
CA ASP A 193 0.57 -4.22 9.55
C ASP A 193 -0.06 -4.87 10.79
N ASP A 194 -1.35 -4.71 11.08
CA ASP A 194 -2.07 -5.49 12.10
C ASP A 194 -3.03 -6.51 11.48
N GLY A 195 -3.10 -6.56 10.15
CA GLY A 195 -4.00 -7.44 9.38
C GLY A 195 -5.37 -6.82 9.11
N THR A 196 -5.59 -5.56 9.50
CA THR A 196 -6.76 -4.78 9.08
C THR A 196 -6.72 -4.55 7.58
N VAL A 197 -7.84 -4.78 6.91
CA VAL A 197 -7.99 -4.52 5.47
C VAL A 197 -8.92 -3.35 5.26
N LEU A 198 -8.49 -2.37 4.46
CA LEU A 198 -9.32 -1.28 4.00
C LEU A 198 -10.18 -1.75 2.83
N LEU A 199 -11.49 -1.62 2.97
CA LEU A 199 -12.49 -2.02 1.98
C LEU A 199 -13.16 -0.81 1.34
N TYR A 200 -13.35 -0.87 0.03
CA TYR A 200 -14.05 0.15 -0.75
C TYR A 200 -14.85 -0.47 -1.90
N ASP A 201 -16.02 0.08 -2.19
CA ASP A 201 -16.93 -0.40 -3.25
C ASP A 201 -17.00 0.53 -4.46
N GLY A 202 -16.17 1.58 -4.50
CA GLY A 202 -16.13 2.56 -5.58
C GLY A 202 -17.38 3.44 -5.69
N SER A 203 -18.36 3.31 -4.80
CA SER A 203 -19.73 3.78 -5.01
C SER A 203 -20.16 4.85 -4.00
N ASN A 204 -19.40 5.95 -3.85
CA ASN A 204 -19.71 7.07 -2.94
C ASN A 204 -20.08 6.67 -1.49
N ASN A 205 -19.83 5.43 -1.11
CA ASN A 205 -20.13 4.90 0.21
C ASN A 205 -18.90 5.12 1.09
N PRO A 206 -19.09 5.32 2.40
CA PRO A 206 -17.98 5.37 3.33
C PRO A 206 -17.20 4.05 3.25
N GLY A 207 -15.87 4.16 3.36
CA GLY A 207 -15.03 2.98 3.46
C GLY A 207 -15.35 2.14 4.68
N HIS A 208 -14.91 0.89 4.64
CA HIS A 208 -15.04 -0.03 5.76
C HIS A 208 -13.68 -0.64 6.08
N LEU A 209 -13.53 -1.08 7.33
CA LEU A 209 -12.41 -1.90 7.75
C LEU A 209 -12.90 -3.33 7.93
N TRP A 210 -12.15 -4.30 7.42
CA TRP A 210 -12.27 -5.68 7.84
C TRP A 210 -11.20 -5.98 8.90
N GLN A 211 -11.65 -6.44 10.06
CA GLN A 211 -10.81 -6.71 11.22
C GLN A 211 -11.13 -8.11 11.77
N GLY A 212 -10.35 -9.11 11.35
CA GLY A 212 -10.47 -10.48 11.87
C GLY A 212 -11.88 -11.07 11.74
N GLY A 213 -12.55 -10.83 10.61
CA GLY A 213 -13.91 -11.32 10.34
C GLY A 213 -15.03 -10.34 10.68
N ARG A 214 -14.71 -9.13 11.17
CA ARG A 214 -15.70 -8.09 11.49
C ARG A 214 -15.59 -6.93 10.50
N ILE A 215 -16.72 -6.45 10.03
CA ILE A 215 -16.82 -5.22 9.22
C ILE A 215 -17.09 -4.05 10.15
N VAL A 216 -16.26 -3.01 10.06
CA VAL A 216 -16.37 -1.78 10.84
C VAL A 216 -16.44 -0.59 9.88
N PRO A 217 -17.55 0.15 9.82
CA PRO A 217 -17.64 1.32 8.96
C PRO A 217 -16.65 2.39 9.42
N LEU A 218 -15.92 3.02 8.49
CA LEU A 218 -15.05 4.16 8.82
C LEU A 218 -15.86 5.36 9.30
N GLY A 219 -17.09 5.52 8.80
CA GLY A 219 -17.86 6.76 8.96
C GLY A 219 -17.21 7.93 8.21
N GLY A 220 -17.81 9.12 8.28
CA GLY A 220 -17.25 10.31 7.66
C GLY A 220 -18.27 11.18 6.92
N PRO A 221 -17.80 12.27 6.28
CA PRO A 221 -18.65 13.22 5.57
C PRO A 221 -19.33 12.51 4.38
N GLY A 222 -20.62 12.75 4.18
CA GLY A 222 -21.50 11.98 3.28
C GLY A 222 -21.33 12.23 1.78
N TYR A 223 -20.09 12.33 1.30
CA TYR A 223 -19.71 12.69 -0.06
C TYR A 223 -18.94 11.57 -0.78
N PRO A 224 -18.74 11.64 -2.10
CA PRO A 224 -17.81 10.77 -2.82
C PRO A 224 -16.42 10.79 -2.18
N LEU A 225 -15.93 9.62 -1.76
CA LEU A 225 -14.63 9.46 -1.11
C LEU A 225 -13.71 8.61 -1.99
N LEU A 226 -12.56 9.14 -2.38
CA LEU A 226 -11.47 8.34 -2.93
C LEU A 226 -10.56 7.91 -1.79
N LEU A 227 -10.70 6.66 -1.34
CA LEU A 227 -9.79 6.10 -0.36
C LEU A 227 -8.46 5.75 -1.03
N ALA A 228 -7.36 6.07 -0.37
CA ALA A 228 -6.02 5.90 -0.93
C ALA A 228 -5.24 4.79 -0.24
N GLY A 229 -5.27 4.71 1.09
CA GLY A 229 -4.52 3.68 1.80
C GLY A 229 -4.73 3.66 3.32
N ILE A 230 -4.14 2.66 3.96
CA ILE A 230 -4.14 2.43 5.40
C ILE A 230 -2.72 2.07 5.88
N ARG A 231 -2.25 2.75 6.93
CA ARG A 231 -0.97 2.43 7.55
C ARG A 231 -0.91 2.87 9.00
N GLY A 232 -0.44 1.99 9.89
CA GLY A 232 -0.26 2.30 11.31
C GLY A 232 -1.56 2.70 12.01
N GLY A 233 -2.69 2.09 11.62
CA GLY A 233 -4.03 2.37 12.10
C GLY A 233 -4.70 3.60 11.48
N HIS A 234 -4.01 4.33 10.60
CA HIS A 234 -4.52 5.52 9.94
C HIS A 234 -5.01 5.21 8.54
N VAL A 235 -6.20 5.66 8.18
CA VAL A 235 -6.69 5.63 6.79
C VAL A 235 -6.58 7.02 6.21
N ILE A 236 -6.22 7.14 4.94
CA ILE A 236 -6.27 8.39 4.19
C ILE A 236 -7.20 8.27 2.99
N GLY A 237 -7.75 9.40 2.61
CA GLY A 237 -8.58 9.52 1.42
C GLY A 237 -8.89 10.95 1.09
N THR A 238 -9.67 11.13 0.02
CA THR A 238 -9.99 12.43 -0.54
C THR A 238 -11.49 12.53 -0.75
N GLU A 239 -12.11 13.52 -0.12
CA GLU A 239 -13.48 13.93 -0.39
C GLU A 239 -13.52 14.76 -1.66
N ILE A 240 -14.33 14.34 -2.64
CA ILE A 240 -14.54 15.10 -3.87
C ILE A 240 -15.83 15.93 -3.74
N GLY A 241 -15.68 17.26 -3.76
CA GLY A 241 -16.80 18.19 -3.83
C GLY A 241 -17.26 18.38 -5.28
N ALA A 242 -16.69 19.39 -5.95
CA ALA A 242 -16.91 19.66 -7.37
C ALA A 242 -15.55 19.85 -8.04
N TRP A 243 -15.24 19.09 -9.09
CA TRP A 243 -13.92 19.15 -9.72
C TRP A 243 -13.49 20.60 -10.03
N PRO A 244 -12.28 21.04 -9.63
CA PRO A 244 -11.20 20.27 -8.98
C PRO A 244 -11.17 20.38 -7.45
N GLU A 245 -12.21 20.93 -6.83
CA GLU A 245 -12.33 21.10 -5.38
C GLU A 245 -12.43 19.75 -4.68
N SER A 246 -11.53 19.55 -3.73
CA SER A 246 -11.45 18.37 -2.90
C SER A 246 -10.88 18.70 -1.54
N GLN A 247 -11.09 17.80 -0.59
CA GLN A 247 -10.53 17.90 0.75
C GLN A 247 -9.97 16.54 1.14
N SER A 248 -8.68 16.48 1.41
CA SER A 248 -8.05 15.28 1.95
C SER A 248 -8.45 15.08 3.40
N VAL A 249 -8.61 13.83 3.81
CA VAL A 249 -9.07 13.42 5.12
C VAL A 249 -8.22 12.28 5.63
N VAL A 250 -7.92 12.30 6.93
CA VAL A 250 -7.31 11.20 7.66
C VAL A 250 -8.28 10.67 8.72
N TRP A 251 -8.34 9.36 8.88
CA TRP A 251 -9.07 8.70 9.96
C TRP A 251 -8.06 8.06 10.91
N HIS A 252 -8.06 8.45 12.18
CA HIS A 252 -7.28 7.76 13.23
C HIS A 252 -8.04 6.58 13.85
N ALA A 253 -9.36 6.57 13.66
CA ALA A 253 -10.26 5.54 14.10
C ALA A 253 -11.58 5.65 13.31
N PRO A 254 -12.38 4.58 13.29
CA PRO A 254 -13.77 4.66 12.86
C PRO A 254 -14.52 5.82 13.55
N GLY A 255 -15.07 6.73 12.76
CA GLY A 255 -15.81 7.91 13.20
C GLY A 255 -14.96 9.14 13.53
N ASP A 256 -13.63 9.05 13.46
CA ASP A 256 -12.70 10.16 13.72
C ASP A 256 -12.04 10.63 12.42
N ALA A 257 -12.86 11.10 11.49
CA ALA A 257 -12.43 11.68 10.22
C ALA A 257 -11.99 13.14 10.45
N ARG A 258 -10.79 13.50 10.03
CA ARG A 258 -10.23 14.85 10.19
C ARG A 258 -9.71 15.40 8.86
N PRO A 259 -10.10 16.62 8.48
CA PRO A 259 -9.58 17.25 7.28
C PRO A 259 -8.10 17.56 7.44
N ILE A 260 -7.32 17.29 6.40
CA ILE A 260 -5.91 17.66 6.30
C ILE A 260 -5.83 19.13 5.86
N THR A 261 -5.10 19.96 6.61
CA THR A 261 -5.00 21.41 6.35
C THR A 261 -4.43 21.66 4.95
N ASP A 262 -5.16 22.43 4.14
CA ASP A 262 -4.85 22.73 2.74
C ASP A 262 -4.68 21.46 1.86
N GLY A 263 -5.16 20.30 2.31
CA GLY A 263 -5.03 19.03 1.60
C GLY A 263 -6.02 18.91 0.45
N GLY A 264 -5.53 18.85 -0.78
CA GLY A 264 -6.32 18.58 -1.98
C GLY A 264 -6.53 17.08 -2.17
N THR A 265 -5.46 16.32 -2.34
CA THR A 265 -5.44 14.84 -2.35
C THR A 265 -4.48 14.27 -1.30
N ALA A 266 -4.84 13.12 -0.73
CA ALA A 266 -3.92 12.26 -0.01
C ALA A 266 -3.84 10.94 -0.77
N GLN A 267 -2.62 10.54 -1.16
CA GLN A 267 -2.38 9.40 -2.05
C GLN A 267 -1.51 8.32 -1.40
N ALA A 268 -0.66 8.67 -0.45
CA ALA A 268 0.18 7.70 0.26
C ALA A 268 0.40 8.11 1.73
N ILE A 269 0.56 7.13 2.61
CA ILE A 269 0.85 7.31 4.04
C ILE A 269 1.85 6.23 4.51
N ASN A 270 2.81 6.60 5.36
CA ASN A 270 3.76 5.64 5.96
C ASN A 270 3.45 5.33 7.43
N ALA A 271 4.23 4.42 8.06
CA ALA A 271 4.04 4.00 9.44
C ALA A 271 4.22 5.11 10.48
N HIS A 272 4.80 6.25 10.07
CA HIS A 272 5.04 7.41 10.92
C HIS A 272 3.97 8.50 10.75
N GLY A 273 2.95 8.25 9.91
CA GLY A 273 1.88 9.22 9.64
C GLY A 273 2.33 10.40 8.77
N LEU A 274 3.42 10.25 8.03
CA LEU A 274 3.77 11.15 6.94
C LEU A 274 2.85 10.82 5.76
N ILE A 275 2.16 11.83 5.25
CA ILE A 275 1.19 11.74 4.16
C ILE A 275 1.73 12.52 2.96
N ALA A 276 1.62 11.96 1.76
CA ALA A 276 1.97 12.61 0.50
C ALA A 276 0.77 12.69 -0.45
N GLY A 277 0.71 13.76 -1.25
CA GLY A 277 -0.35 14.03 -2.22
C GLY A 277 -0.29 15.46 -2.75
N SER A 278 -1.41 16.03 -3.18
CA SER A 278 -1.50 17.36 -3.77
C SER A 278 -2.19 18.37 -2.84
N ARG A 279 -1.67 19.60 -2.77
CA ARG A 279 -2.27 20.70 -2.00
C ARG A 279 -3.43 21.34 -2.76
N ASP A 280 -4.36 21.96 -2.03
CA ASP A 280 -5.44 22.85 -2.49
C ASP A 280 -6.55 22.23 -3.35
N THR A 281 -6.21 21.35 -4.30
CA THR A 281 -7.12 20.76 -5.29
C THR A 281 -6.71 19.33 -5.65
N LEU A 282 -7.54 18.63 -6.43
CA LEU A 282 -7.25 17.26 -6.87
C LEU A 282 -5.91 17.08 -7.60
N THR A 283 -5.40 18.13 -8.24
CA THR A 283 -4.16 18.10 -9.05
C THR A 283 -3.28 19.32 -8.77
N GLY A 284 -3.26 19.77 -7.51
CA GLY A 284 -2.45 20.91 -7.10
C GLY A 284 -0.97 20.55 -6.88
N PRO A 285 -0.17 21.50 -6.33
CA PRO A 285 1.24 21.27 -6.08
C PRO A 285 1.49 20.07 -5.16
N PRO A 286 2.52 19.25 -5.42
CA PRO A 286 2.86 18.12 -4.57
C PRO A 286 3.26 18.61 -3.17
N ALA A 287 2.79 17.95 -2.11
CA ALA A 287 3.00 18.38 -0.74
C ALA A 287 3.03 17.20 0.24
N VAL A 288 3.50 17.49 1.44
CA VAL A 288 3.58 16.54 2.55
C VAL A 288 2.97 17.09 3.82
N TRP A 289 2.35 16.19 4.58
CA TRP A 289 1.73 16.47 5.88
C TRP A 289 2.20 15.47 6.92
N SER A 290 2.27 15.90 8.17
CA SER A 290 2.27 14.98 9.31
C SER A 290 0.91 15.10 9.97
N ASP A 291 0.18 13.99 9.98
CA ASP A 291 -1.22 13.99 10.38
C ASP A 291 -2.03 15.03 9.53
N THR A 292 -2.65 16.02 10.17
CA THR A 292 -3.45 17.06 9.51
C THR A 292 -2.67 18.34 9.23
N THR A 293 -1.37 18.38 9.57
CA THR A 293 -0.54 19.60 9.51
C THR A 293 0.36 19.59 8.28
N HIS A 294 0.25 20.62 7.45
CA HIS A 294 1.14 20.83 6.30
C HIS A 294 2.57 21.05 6.78
N LEU A 295 3.51 20.32 6.18
CA LEU A 295 4.93 20.44 6.48
C LEU A 295 5.67 21.23 5.41
N ALA A 296 5.45 20.89 4.13
CA ALA A 296 6.13 21.50 3.01
C ALA A 296 5.46 21.16 1.68
N ASP A 297 5.69 22.02 0.69
CA ASP A 297 5.50 21.67 -0.71
C ASP A 297 6.75 20.91 -1.19
N LEU A 298 6.56 19.84 -1.97
CA LEU A 298 7.63 19.07 -2.55
C LEU A 298 8.17 19.81 -3.78
N PRO A 299 9.50 20.03 -3.89
CA PRO A 299 10.06 20.77 -5.01
C PRO A 299 9.93 19.99 -6.32
N LEU A 300 9.64 20.71 -7.40
CA LEU A 300 9.59 20.16 -8.76
C LEU A 300 10.74 20.68 -9.63
N PRO A 301 11.08 20.00 -10.73
CA PRO A 301 11.98 20.54 -11.73
C PRO A 301 11.48 21.88 -12.27
N ALA A 302 12.42 22.78 -12.62
CA ALA A 302 12.06 24.10 -13.13
C ALA A 302 11.17 23.99 -14.39
N GLY A 303 10.06 24.72 -14.37
CA GLY A 303 9.07 24.73 -15.46
C GLY A 303 7.90 23.77 -15.29
N PHE A 304 7.87 22.98 -14.21
CA PHE A 304 6.75 22.09 -13.85
C PHE A 304 6.02 22.64 -12.62
N THR A 305 4.70 22.49 -12.61
CA THR A 305 3.81 23.03 -11.56
C THR A 305 2.95 21.97 -10.90
N ASP A 306 2.85 20.80 -11.52
CA ASP A 306 2.13 19.63 -11.07
C ASP A 306 3.00 18.38 -11.26
N ASP A 307 2.71 17.36 -10.49
CA ASP A 307 3.24 16.02 -10.67
C ASP A 307 2.16 15.11 -11.27
N SER A 308 2.51 13.87 -11.56
CA SER A 308 1.61 12.85 -12.07
C SER A 308 1.33 11.82 -10.98
N ASP A 309 0.19 12.00 -10.29
CA ASP A 309 -0.75 11.11 -9.57
C ASP A 309 -0.28 9.86 -8.79
N VAL A 310 1.00 9.48 -8.78
CA VAL A 310 1.45 8.24 -8.12
C VAL A 310 2.54 8.58 -7.11
N TYR A 311 2.15 8.58 -5.84
CA TYR A 311 3.09 8.68 -4.72
C TYR A 311 3.35 7.30 -4.14
N VAL A 312 4.62 6.99 -3.93
CA VAL A 312 5.06 5.86 -3.10
C VAL A 312 5.85 6.47 -1.95
N ILE A 313 5.58 6.05 -0.71
CA ILE A 313 6.24 6.57 0.48
C ILE A 313 6.85 5.43 1.29
N GLY A 314 8.13 5.54 1.61
CA GLY A 314 8.82 4.63 2.49
C GLY A 314 8.67 5.03 3.97
N ASP A 315 8.88 4.08 4.86
CA ASP A 315 8.98 4.33 6.31
C ASP A 315 10.26 5.11 6.66
N ASP A 316 11.25 5.19 5.76
CA ASP A 316 12.40 6.08 5.88
C ASP A 316 12.10 7.54 5.47
N ASN A 317 10.82 7.85 5.18
CA ASN A 317 10.32 9.13 4.67
C ASN A 317 10.86 9.52 3.28
N THR A 318 11.38 8.55 2.52
CA THR A 318 11.59 8.75 1.09
C THR A 318 10.25 8.76 0.37
N ILE A 319 10.12 9.63 -0.64
CA ILE A 319 8.90 9.73 -1.45
C ILE A 319 9.29 9.62 -2.91
N PHE A 320 8.55 8.81 -3.66
CA PHE A 320 8.68 8.71 -5.10
C PHE A 320 7.45 9.27 -5.77
N GLY A 321 7.65 9.91 -6.91
CA GLY A 321 6.59 10.39 -7.76
C GLY A 321 7.01 10.40 -9.20
N SER A 322 6.20 10.99 -10.05
CA SER A 322 6.52 11.18 -11.46
C SER A 322 6.08 12.55 -11.91
N VAL A 323 6.79 13.11 -12.89
CA VAL A 323 6.43 14.38 -13.53
C VAL A 323 6.22 14.12 -15.00
N SER A 324 5.07 14.53 -15.53
CA SER A 324 4.68 14.30 -16.93
C SER A 324 5.75 14.82 -17.89
N GLY A 325 6.23 13.95 -18.79
CA GLY A 325 7.32 14.27 -19.73
C GLY A 325 8.73 14.38 -19.14
N TYR A 326 8.89 14.41 -17.81
CA TYR A 326 10.20 14.41 -17.15
C TYR A 326 10.62 12.99 -16.72
N GLY A 327 9.68 12.19 -16.24
CA GLY A 327 9.88 10.86 -15.69
C GLY A 327 9.82 10.82 -14.16
N PRO A 328 10.19 9.69 -13.54
CA PRO A 328 10.11 9.51 -12.10
C PRO A 328 11.16 10.33 -11.34
N ILE A 329 10.77 10.78 -10.16
CA ILE A 329 11.60 11.56 -9.23
C ILE A 329 11.49 10.99 -7.83
N HIS A 330 12.53 11.27 -7.04
CA HIS A 330 12.69 10.83 -5.67
C HIS A 330 12.92 12.05 -4.79
N TRP A 331 12.08 12.26 -3.77
CA TRP A 331 12.22 13.31 -2.78
C TRP A 331 12.81 12.78 -1.48
N THR A 332 13.73 13.56 -0.93
CA THR A 332 14.34 13.31 0.38
C THR A 332 14.31 14.57 1.22
N CYS A 333 14.18 14.38 2.52
CA CYS A 333 14.13 15.43 3.53
C CYS A 333 15.46 15.40 4.30
N THR A 334 16.25 16.47 4.19
CA THR A 334 17.49 16.60 4.97
C THR A 334 17.24 17.51 6.17
N SER A 335 17.51 17.00 7.37
CA SER A 335 17.43 17.81 8.59
C SER A 335 18.34 19.02 8.45
N THR A 336 17.78 20.22 8.65
CA THR A 336 18.62 21.40 8.79
C THR A 336 19.32 21.30 10.15
N HIS A 337 20.54 20.78 10.17
CA HIS A 337 21.39 20.87 11.35
C HIS A 337 21.64 22.36 11.63
N ALA A 338 20.98 22.88 12.68
CA ALA A 338 21.27 24.19 13.25
C ALA A 338 22.57 24.15 14.06
#